data_AF-A0A930DED3-F1
#
_entry.id   AF-A0A930DED3-F1
#
_cell.length_a   1.000
_cell.length_b   1.000
_cell.length_c   1.000
_cell.angle_alpha   90.00
_cell.angle_beta   90.00
_cell.angle_gamma   90.00
#
_symmetry.space_group_name_H-M   'P 1'
#
loop_
_entity.id
_entity.type
_entity.pdbx_description
1 polymer ?
#
loop_
_entity_poly.entity_id
_entity_poly.type
_entity_poly.pdbx_seq_one_letter_code
_entity_poly.pdbx_strand_id
1 'polypeptide(L)'
;VDYRGLRACAEGKGARLGINAKDYLKMYSGYQLPSIVEDEIREDIYTGTTCLPSLVSEYMSSNLFDKMPIMDELYRNGVAAGFFCFSIDQKKYSDDMLEYEFEIMNLRNQLIEYIMKRLKEKNREHDIAFLEGATGKKYGYLDFLIFGSFMLIMNTACDFFVKNKIPFAGYKTFRKISKIITFVED
;
A
#
# COMPACT_ATOMS: atom_id res chain seq x y z
N VAL A 1 22.73 8.07 -22.65
CA VAL A 1 22.63 6.60 -22.50
C VAL A 1 21.60 6.12 -23.51
N ASP A 2 21.90 5.11 -24.33
CA ASP A 2 20.91 4.52 -25.24
C ASP A 2 19.96 3.61 -24.46
N TYR A 3 18.85 4.18 -23.98
CA TYR A 3 17.85 3.46 -23.21
C TYR A 3 17.12 2.39 -24.03
N ARG A 4 17.05 2.52 -25.36
CA ARG A 4 16.38 1.53 -26.22
C ARG A 4 17.26 0.31 -26.44
N GLY A 5 18.55 0.51 -26.72
CA GLY A 5 19.54 -0.56 -26.80
C GLY A 5 19.69 -1.31 -25.47
N LEU A 6 19.69 -0.59 -24.35
CA LEU A 6 19.71 -1.20 -23.01
C LEU A 6 18.48 -2.06 -22.76
N ARG A 7 17.28 -1.57 -23.13
CA ARG A 7 16.02 -2.31 -23.00
C ARG A 7 16.04 -3.61 -23.80
N ALA A 8 16.42 -3.56 -25.08
CA ALA A 8 16.47 -4.75 -25.94
C ALA A 8 17.46 -5.80 -25.39
N CYS A 9 18.61 -5.36 -24.88
CA CYS A 9 19.59 -6.25 -24.26
C CYS A 9 19.07 -6.89 -22.96
N ALA A 10 18.39 -6.11 -22.12
CA ALA A 10 17.76 -6.63 -20.90
C ALA A 10 16.66 -7.64 -21.22
N GLU A 11 15.76 -7.32 -22.15
CA GLU A 11 14.68 -8.21 -22.60
C GLU A 11 15.25 -9.52 -23.19
N GLY A 12 16.32 -9.44 -23.99
CA GLY A 12 17.04 -10.61 -24.50
C GLY A 12 17.67 -11.50 -23.43
N LYS A 13 17.83 -11.00 -22.20
CA LYS A 13 18.30 -11.75 -21.02
C LYS A 13 17.19 -12.09 -20.03
N GLY A 14 15.92 -11.88 -20.40
CA GLY A 14 14.77 -12.14 -19.54
C GLY A 14 14.55 -11.09 -18.43
N ALA A 15 15.24 -9.95 -18.49
CA ALA A 15 15.06 -8.84 -17.56
C ALA A 15 14.15 -7.76 -18.14
N ARG A 16 13.28 -7.18 -17.30
CA ARG A 16 12.42 -6.06 -17.69
C ARG A 16 12.93 -4.76 -17.08
N LEU A 17 13.08 -3.73 -17.90
CA LEU A 17 13.45 -2.38 -17.45
C LEU A 17 12.22 -1.46 -17.45
N GLY A 18 11.99 -0.78 -16.32
CA GLY A 18 11.02 0.30 -16.22
C GLY A 18 11.57 1.56 -16.90
N ILE A 19 11.16 1.82 -18.13
CA ILE A 19 11.63 2.98 -18.92
C ILE A 19 10.73 4.21 -18.84
N ASN A 20 9.63 4.11 -18.08
CA ASN A 20 8.72 5.21 -17.78
C ASN A 20 8.03 4.95 -16.42
N ALA A 21 7.35 5.95 -15.87
CA ALA A 21 6.69 5.85 -14.57
C ALA A 21 5.64 4.72 -14.49
N LYS A 22 4.89 4.49 -15.57
CA LYS A 22 3.86 3.43 -15.62
C LYS A 22 4.49 2.04 -15.59
N ASP A 23 5.61 1.83 -16.27
CA ASP A 23 6.33 0.57 -16.25
C ASP A 23 7.06 0.37 -14.92
N TYR A 24 7.57 1.44 -14.31
CA TYR A 24 8.17 1.39 -12.98
C TYR A 24 7.17 0.90 -11.92
N LEU A 25 5.93 1.41 -11.93
CA LEU A 25 4.87 0.96 -11.02
C LEU A 25 4.38 -0.49 -11.27
N LYS A 26 4.86 -1.15 -12.34
CA LYS A 26 4.62 -2.58 -12.60
C LYS A 26 5.78 -3.47 -12.17
N MET A 27 6.86 -2.89 -11.67
CA MET A 27 7.99 -3.63 -11.11
C MET A 27 7.72 -3.86 -9.63
N TYR A 28 7.66 -5.12 -9.21
CA TYR A 28 7.44 -5.49 -7.81
C TYR A 28 8.76 -5.88 -7.15
N SER A 29 8.96 -5.41 -5.93
CA SER A 29 10.04 -5.84 -5.05
C SER A 29 9.44 -6.43 -3.78
N GLY A 30 9.86 -7.63 -3.41
CA GLY A 30 9.56 -8.22 -2.10
C GLY A 30 10.52 -7.69 -1.05
N TYR A 31 10.05 -7.52 0.18
CA TYR A 31 10.87 -7.13 1.31
C TYR A 31 10.43 -7.83 2.60
N GLN A 32 11.39 -8.04 3.49
CA GLN A 32 11.18 -8.57 4.83
C GLN A 32 11.74 -7.56 5.82
N LEU A 33 11.02 -7.29 6.90
CA LEU A 33 11.48 -6.39 7.96
C LEU A 33 11.65 -7.18 9.26
N PRO A 34 12.73 -6.93 10.03
CA PRO A 34 12.77 -7.36 11.41
C PRO A 34 11.67 -6.60 12.14
N SER A 35 10.76 -7.32 12.82
CA SER A 35 9.71 -6.71 13.62
C SER A 35 10.32 -6.21 14.93
N ILE A 36 10.41 -4.88 15.10
CA ILE A 36 11.17 -4.28 16.21
C ILE A 36 10.25 -3.73 17.31
N VAL A 37 9.03 -3.29 16.96
CA VAL A 37 8.05 -2.72 17.92
C VAL A 37 6.63 -3.04 17.49
N GLU A 38 5.87 -3.75 18.32
CA GLU A 38 4.54 -4.25 17.93
C GLU A 38 3.43 -3.20 18.03
N ASP A 39 3.65 -2.06 18.68
CA ASP A 39 2.60 -1.09 19.00
C ASP A 39 2.49 0.08 18.01
N GLU A 40 3.47 0.27 17.13
CA GLU A 40 3.40 1.28 16.08
C GLU A 40 2.87 0.70 14.76
N ILE A 41 1.90 1.40 14.15
CA ILE A 41 1.37 1.05 12.83
C ILE A 41 2.52 0.93 11.83
N ARG A 42 2.54 -0.20 11.13
CA ARG A 42 3.51 -0.60 10.10
C ARG A 42 4.84 -1.17 10.61
N GLU A 43 5.14 -1.09 11.91
CA GLU A 43 6.34 -1.70 12.51
C GLU A 43 6.14 -3.21 12.84
N ASP A 44 4.92 -3.70 12.69
CA ASP A 44 4.54 -5.12 12.81
C ASP A 44 4.69 -5.90 11.50
N ILE A 45 5.04 -5.24 10.38
CA ILE A 45 5.26 -5.88 9.07
C ILE A 45 6.41 -6.87 9.19
N TYR A 46 6.18 -8.11 8.76
CA TYR A 46 7.24 -9.08 8.59
C TYR A 46 7.43 -9.48 7.12
N THR A 47 6.44 -9.30 6.25
CA THR A 47 6.57 -9.58 4.81
C THR A 47 5.75 -8.58 3.99
N GLY A 48 6.26 -8.17 2.82
CA GLY A 48 5.53 -7.28 1.94
C GLY A 48 6.07 -7.23 0.52
N THR A 49 5.25 -6.68 -0.36
CA THR A 49 5.62 -6.33 -1.73
C THR A 49 5.36 -4.86 -1.96
N THR A 50 6.16 -4.22 -2.81
CA THR A 50 5.92 -2.84 -3.21
C THR A 50 6.43 -2.55 -4.61
N CYS A 51 5.74 -1.63 -5.29
CA CYS A 51 6.18 -1.05 -6.56
C CYS A 51 6.95 0.27 -6.39
N LEU A 52 7.10 0.77 -5.15
CA LEU A 52 7.85 1.99 -4.86
C LEU A 52 8.73 1.82 -3.61
N PRO A 53 9.80 1.00 -3.69
CA PRO A 53 10.66 0.70 -2.54
C PRO A 53 11.26 1.93 -1.88
N SER A 54 11.52 2.99 -2.66
CA SER A 54 12.08 4.25 -2.14
C SER A 54 11.15 4.95 -1.16
N LEU A 55 9.84 4.96 -1.39
CA LEU A 55 8.85 5.57 -0.48
C LEU A 55 8.73 4.77 0.82
N VAL A 56 8.70 3.44 0.73
CA VAL A 56 8.68 2.57 1.91
C VAL A 56 9.98 2.74 2.71
N SER A 57 11.14 2.74 2.04
CA SER A 57 12.45 2.93 2.68
C SER A 57 12.55 4.29 3.39
N GLU A 58 12.10 5.37 2.74
CA GLU A 58 12.05 6.70 3.36
C GLU A 58 11.17 6.70 4.60
N TYR A 59 9.98 6.09 4.55
CA TYR A 59 9.09 6.00 5.71
C TYR A 59 9.69 5.20 6.87
N MET A 60 10.30 4.04 6.60
CA MET A 60 10.86 3.17 7.65
C MET A 60 12.13 3.76 8.29
N SER A 61 12.92 4.53 7.53
CA SER A 61 14.17 5.13 8.01
C SER A 61 14.01 6.51 8.66
N SER A 62 12.84 7.14 8.53
CA SER A 62 12.58 8.48 9.06
C SER A 62 12.07 8.44 10.50
N ASN A 63 12.49 9.41 11.30
CA ASN A 63 11.89 9.75 12.59
C ASN A 63 10.68 10.68 12.42
N LEU A 64 9.96 10.95 13.51
CA LEU A 64 8.73 11.76 13.52
C LEU A 64 8.88 13.14 12.85
N PHE A 65 10.03 13.80 13.02
CA PHE A 65 10.24 15.18 12.55
C PHE A 65 11.26 15.27 11.41
N ASP A 66 11.67 14.13 10.85
CA ASP A 66 12.63 14.12 9.75
C ASP A 66 11.99 14.64 8.46
N LYS A 67 12.85 15.19 7.58
CA LYS A 67 12.44 15.56 6.23
C LYS A 67 12.25 14.30 5.40
N MET A 68 11.14 14.25 4.68
CA MET A 68 10.77 13.12 3.83
C MET A 68 10.64 13.62 2.38
N PRO A 69 11.77 13.83 1.67
CA PRO A 69 11.78 14.51 0.38
C PRO A 69 10.91 13.85 -0.70
N ILE A 70 10.80 12.51 -0.74
CA ILE A 70 9.93 11.81 -1.69
C ILE A 70 8.46 12.11 -1.37
N MET A 71 8.08 11.96 -0.11
CA MET A 71 6.72 12.30 0.36
C MET A 71 6.38 13.78 0.11
N ASP A 72 7.32 14.68 0.39
CA ASP A 72 7.16 16.12 0.16
C ASP A 72 7.00 16.44 -1.34
N GLU A 73 7.72 15.74 -2.21
CA GLU A 73 7.60 15.90 -3.66
C GLU A 73 6.25 15.41 -4.18
N LEU A 74 5.77 14.26 -3.71
CA LEU A 74 4.44 13.74 -4.05
C LEU A 74 3.35 14.75 -3.67
N TYR A 75 3.42 15.28 -2.44
CA TYR A 75 2.46 16.27 -1.96
C TYR A 75 2.50 17.59 -2.73
N ARG A 76 3.70 18.09 -3.09
CA ARG A 76 3.84 19.28 -3.95
C ARG A 76 3.19 19.09 -5.33
N ASN A 77 3.13 17.86 -5.82
CA ASN A 77 2.48 17.51 -7.08
C ASN A 77 0.99 17.15 -6.91
N GLY A 78 0.40 17.37 -5.74
CA GLY A 78 -1.00 17.06 -5.46
C GLY A 78 -1.31 15.57 -5.34
N VAL A 79 -0.27 14.73 -5.16
CA VAL A 79 -0.42 13.28 -5.02
C VAL A 79 -0.51 12.92 -3.54
N ALA A 80 -1.64 12.35 -3.13
CA ALA A 80 -1.82 11.84 -1.78
C ALA A 80 -1.25 10.41 -1.70
N ALA A 81 -0.09 10.28 -1.06
CA ALA A 81 0.53 9.00 -0.78
C ALA A 81 0.19 8.51 0.64
N GLY A 82 -0.28 7.27 0.73
CA GLY A 82 -0.65 6.66 2.00
C GLY A 82 -0.89 5.17 1.87
N PHE A 83 -1.44 4.59 2.92
CA PHE A 83 -1.79 3.19 2.98
C PHE A 83 -3.04 2.98 3.82
N PHE A 84 -3.84 1.99 3.43
CA PHE A 84 -4.87 1.42 4.27
C PHE A 84 -4.22 0.45 5.27
N CYS A 85 -4.76 0.42 6.48
CA CYS A 85 -4.36 -0.47 7.56
C CYS A 85 -5.65 -1.12 8.08
N PHE A 86 -5.67 -2.45 8.23
CA PHE A 86 -6.85 -3.17 8.69
C PHE A 86 -6.48 -4.42 9.48
N SER A 87 -7.27 -4.77 10.49
CA SER A 87 -7.11 -6.00 11.27
C SER A 87 -8.00 -7.12 10.74
N ILE A 88 -7.61 -8.36 10.98
CA ILE A 88 -8.53 -9.51 10.94
C ILE A 88 -8.58 -10.19 12.30
N ASP A 89 -9.63 -10.97 12.55
CA ASP A 89 -9.77 -11.69 13.81
C ASP A 89 -8.73 -12.80 13.92
N GLN A 90 -7.60 -12.49 14.54
CA GLN A 90 -6.45 -13.39 14.67
C GLN A 90 -6.78 -14.66 15.45
N LYS A 91 -7.79 -14.62 16.33
CA LYS A 91 -8.19 -15.80 17.10
C LYS A 91 -8.72 -16.92 16.21
N LYS A 92 -9.17 -16.60 14.98
CA LYS A 92 -9.61 -17.59 14.00
C LYS A 92 -8.45 -18.32 13.32
N TYR A 93 -7.24 -17.77 13.37
CA TYR A 93 -6.08 -18.23 12.60
C TYR A 93 -4.85 -18.47 13.49
N SER A 94 -5.04 -18.62 14.80
CA SER A 94 -3.94 -18.68 15.78
C SER A 94 -2.97 -19.84 15.55
N ASP A 95 -3.43 -20.90 14.88
CA ASP A 95 -2.68 -22.14 14.69
C ASP A 95 -2.12 -22.28 13.25
N ASP A 96 -2.50 -21.39 12.33
CA ASP A 96 -2.06 -21.42 10.92
C ASP A 96 -1.74 -20.02 10.36
N MET A 97 -0.44 -19.70 10.38
CA MET A 97 0.09 -18.45 9.81
C MET A 97 -0.14 -18.33 8.30
N LEU A 98 -0.21 -19.43 7.56
CA LEU A 98 -0.45 -19.40 6.11
C LEU A 98 -1.90 -19.03 5.82
N GLU A 99 -2.84 -19.53 6.61
CA GLU A 99 -4.26 -19.13 6.50
C GLU A 99 -4.44 -17.64 6.84
N TYR A 100 -3.75 -17.14 7.88
CA TYR A 100 -3.75 -15.71 8.20
C TYR A 100 -3.24 -14.85 7.03
N GLU A 101 -2.08 -15.20 6.46
CA GLU A 101 -1.51 -14.49 5.30
C GLU A 101 -2.42 -14.52 4.09
N PHE A 102 -3.03 -15.67 3.82
CA PHE A 102 -3.96 -15.85 2.73
C PHE A 102 -5.20 -14.98 2.90
N GLU A 103 -5.76 -14.90 4.11
CA GLU A 103 -6.94 -14.07 4.39
C GLU A 103 -6.63 -12.58 4.26
N ILE A 104 -5.49 -12.10 4.79
CA ILE A 104 -5.03 -10.71 4.58
C ILE A 104 -4.91 -10.40 3.09
N MET A 105 -4.29 -11.30 2.32
CA MET A 105 -4.13 -11.14 0.88
C MET A 105 -5.48 -11.12 0.15
N ASN A 106 -6.40 -12.00 0.53
CA ASN A 106 -7.75 -12.09 -0.03
C ASN A 106 -8.55 -10.81 0.22
N LEU A 107 -8.57 -10.32 1.48
CA LEU A 107 -9.27 -9.09 1.85
C LEU A 107 -8.69 -7.87 1.11
N ARG A 108 -7.35 -7.81 0.96
CA ARG A 108 -6.69 -6.77 0.17
C ARG A 108 -7.11 -6.79 -1.30
N ASN A 109 -7.16 -7.96 -1.92
CA ASN A 109 -7.60 -8.09 -3.32
C ASN A 109 -9.05 -7.66 -3.49
N GLN A 110 -9.92 -8.05 -2.56
CA GLN A 110 -11.33 -7.62 -2.56
C GLN A 110 -11.48 -6.11 -2.38
N LEU A 111 -10.67 -5.48 -1.51
CA LEU A 111 -10.64 -4.02 -1.34
C LEU A 111 -10.23 -3.31 -2.63
N ILE A 112 -9.18 -3.79 -3.31
CA ILE A 112 -8.74 -3.28 -4.61
C ILE A 112 -9.88 -3.36 -5.63
N GLU A 113 -10.48 -4.55 -5.78
CA GLU A 113 -11.59 -4.76 -6.71
C GLU A 113 -12.79 -3.86 -6.41
N TYR A 114 -13.12 -3.68 -5.14
CA TYR A 114 -14.24 -2.84 -4.70
C TYR A 114 -14.02 -1.37 -5.06
N ILE A 115 -12.83 -0.83 -4.74
CA ILE A 115 -12.45 0.55 -5.08
C ILE A 115 -12.42 0.74 -6.61
N MET A 116 -11.76 -0.17 -7.33
CA MET A 116 -11.61 -0.07 -8.79
C MET A 116 -12.96 -0.13 -9.49
N LYS A 117 -13.87 -1.03 -9.07
CA LYS A 117 -15.23 -1.09 -9.61
C LYS A 117 -15.96 0.24 -9.43
N ARG A 118 -15.88 0.84 -8.23
CA ARG A 118 -16.56 2.10 -7.94
C ARG A 118 -16.01 3.28 -8.74
N LEU A 119 -14.69 3.31 -8.96
CA LEU A 119 -14.03 4.29 -9.81
C LEU A 119 -14.40 4.11 -11.28
N LYS A 120 -14.48 2.86 -11.76
CA LYS A 120 -14.89 2.52 -13.13
C LYS A 120 -16.29 3.01 -13.46
N GLU A 121 -17.25 2.85 -12.55
CA GLU A 121 -18.62 3.38 -12.69
C GLU A 121 -18.67 4.91 -12.93
N LYS A 122 -17.60 5.63 -12.56
CA LYS A 122 -17.47 7.08 -12.73
C LYS A 122 -16.41 7.49 -13.75
N ASN A 123 -15.82 6.55 -14.48
CA ASN A 123 -14.70 6.75 -15.41
C ASN A 123 -13.46 7.38 -14.74
N ARG A 124 -13.14 6.96 -13.51
CA ARG A 124 -12.05 7.53 -12.68
C ARG A 124 -10.99 6.51 -12.24
N GLU A 125 -10.85 5.41 -12.97
CA GLU A 125 -9.87 4.34 -12.66
C GLU A 125 -8.42 4.84 -12.64
N HIS A 126 -8.13 5.96 -13.30
CA HIS A 126 -6.81 6.57 -13.37
C HIS A 126 -6.47 7.47 -12.16
N ASP A 127 -7.42 7.69 -11.26
CA ASP A 127 -7.25 8.58 -10.10
C ASP A 127 -6.46 7.92 -8.95
N ILE A 128 -6.14 6.64 -9.07
CA ILE A 128 -5.38 5.89 -8.06
C ILE A 128 -4.39 4.92 -8.71
N ALA A 129 -3.26 4.72 -8.06
CA ALA A 129 -2.38 3.58 -8.27
C ALA A 129 -2.14 2.87 -6.93
N PHE A 130 -2.44 1.58 -6.86
CA PHE A 130 -2.01 0.76 -5.72
C PHE A 130 -0.53 0.40 -5.86
N LEU A 131 0.19 0.41 -4.74
CA LEU A 131 1.64 0.14 -4.68
C LEU A 131 1.92 -1.23 -4.05
N GLU A 132 0.99 -2.17 -4.21
CA GLU A 132 0.94 -3.45 -3.49
C GLU A 132 0.72 -3.25 -1.97
N GLY A 133 1.14 -4.21 -1.15
CA GLY A 133 0.89 -4.14 0.28
C GLY A 133 1.73 -5.11 1.07
N ALA A 134 1.45 -5.17 2.37
CA ALA A 134 2.23 -5.95 3.31
C ALA A 134 1.35 -6.67 4.33
N THR A 135 1.92 -7.70 4.92
CA THR A 135 1.33 -8.45 6.02
C THR A 135 2.19 -8.22 7.27
N GLY A 136 1.54 -7.71 8.30
CA GLY A 136 2.11 -7.61 9.63
C GLY A 136 1.47 -8.58 10.61
N LYS A 137 2.06 -8.66 11.79
CA LYS A 137 1.58 -9.52 12.87
C LYS A 137 0.20 -9.10 13.37
N LYS A 138 -0.14 -7.81 13.31
CA LYS A 138 -1.41 -7.23 13.79
C LYS A 138 -2.33 -6.84 12.65
N TYR A 139 -1.76 -6.31 11.56
CA TYR A 139 -2.54 -5.69 10.48
C TYR A 139 -2.11 -6.12 9.08
N GLY A 140 -3.07 -6.02 8.15
CA GLY A 140 -2.82 -5.99 6.71
C GLY A 140 -2.70 -4.56 6.20
N TYR A 141 -1.89 -4.38 5.16
CA TYR A 141 -1.58 -3.09 4.57
C TYR A 141 -1.81 -3.09 3.05
N LEU A 142 -2.37 -1.98 2.53
CA LEU A 142 -2.49 -1.72 1.10
C LEU A 142 -2.04 -0.28 0.81
N ASP A 143 -0.94 -0.15 0.09
CA ASP A 143 -0.30 1.12 -0.21
C ASP A 143 -0.92 1.74 -1.47
N PHE A 144 -1.01 3.07 -1.52
CA PHE A 144 -1.61 3.78 -2.64
C PHE A 144 -0.95 5.13 -2.92
N LEU A 145 -1.09 5.57 -4.17
CA LEU A 145 -0.96 6.95 -4.63
C LEU A 145 -2.32 7.38 -5.19
N ILE A 146 -2.88 8.46 -4.66
CA ILE A 146 -4.14 9.04 -5.15
C ILE A 146 -3.81 10.35 -5.87
N PHE A 147 -4.22 10.42 -7.14
CA PHE A 147 -4.06 11.56 -8.03
C PHE A 147 -5.33 12.40 -8.14
N GLY A 148 -6.48 11.84 -7.74
CA GLY A 148 -7.79 12.49 -7.80
C GLY A 148 -8.84 11.74 -6.98
N SER A 149 -10.05 12.30 -6.87
CA SER A 149 -11.20 11.60 -6.24
C SER A 149 -10.98 11.07 -4.82
N PHE A 150 -10.12 11.73 -4.05
CA PHE A 150 -9.76 11.32 -2.69
C PHE A 150 -10.98 10.96 -1.82
N MET A 151 -11.97 11.86 -1.75
CA MET A 151 -13.18 11.62 -0.95
C MET A 151 -13.98 10.39 -1.41
N LEU A 152 -14.07 10.16 -2.71
CA LEU A 152 -14.76 8.98 -3.24
C LEU A 152 -14.02 7.70 -2.85
N ILE A 153 -12.70 7.68 -2.97
CA ILE A 153 -11.87 6.52 -2.63
C ILE A 153 -11.97 6.22 -1.14
N MET A 154 -11.81 7.22 -0.27
CA MET A 154 -11.90 7.04 1.19
C MET A 154 -13.28 6.57 1.62
N ASN A 155 -14.35 7.15 1.08
CA ASN A 155 -15.72 6.70 1.38
C ASN A 155 -15.97 5.27 0.90
N THR A 156 -15.40 4.88 -0.26
CA THR A 156 -15.55 3.52 -0.80
C THR A 156 -14.78 2.49 0.03
N ALA A 157 -13.58 2.83 0.49
CA ALA A 157 -12.81 1.98 1.40
C ALA A 157 -13.53 1.82 2.74
N CYS A 158 -14.03 2.92 3.32
CA CYS A 158 -14.82 2.88 4.55
C CYS A 158 -16.06 1.97 4.41
N ASP A 159 -16.86 2.14 3.35
CA ASP A 159 -18.02 1.30 3.05
C ASP A 159 -17.65 -0.19 2.92
N PHE A 160 -16.53 -0.50 2.26
CA PHE A 160 -16.00 -1.86 2.18
C PHE A 160 -15.71 -2.45 3.56
N PHE A 161 -14.99 -1.73 4.43
CA PHE A 161 -14.61 -2.23 5.75
C PHE A 161 -15.83 -2.42 6.67
N VAL A 162 -16.78 -1.48 6.65
CA VAL A 162 -18.05 -1.59 7.39
C VAL A 162 -18.84 -2.82 6.92
N LYS A 163 -18.99 -3.00 5.61
CA LYS A 163 -19.76 -4.12 5.04
C LYS A 163 -19.17 -5.48 5.38
N ASN A 164 -17.84 -5.58 5.43
CA ASN A 164 -17.11 -6.79 5.78
C ASN A 164 -16.95 -6.99 7.31
N LYS A 165 -17.46 -6.07 8.13
CA LYS A 165 -17.37 -6.13 9.61
C LYS A 165 -15.91 -6.26 10.09
N ILE A 166 -15.04 -5.45 9.50
CA ILE A 166 -13.64 -5.42 9.89
C ILE A 166 -13.50 -4.71 11.25
N PRO A 167 -12.87 -5.33 12.26
CA PRO A 167 -12.85 -4.78 13.63
C PRO A 167 -12.13 -3.43 13.76
N PHE A 168 -11.05 -3.28 13.00
CA PHE A 168 -10.28 -2.05 12.94
C PHE A 168 -9.82 -1.82 11.51
N ALA A 169 -10.09 -0.64 10.98
CA ALA A 169 -9.56 -0.21 9.69
C ALA A 169 -9.47 1.30 9.59
N GLY A 170 -8.49 1.78 8.84
CA GLY A 170 -8.29 3.19 8.58
C GLY A 170 -7.25 3.41 7.49
N TYR A 171 -6.88 4.67 7.28
CA TYR A 171 -5.75 5.02 6.42
C TYR A 171 -4.78 5.95 7.13
N LYS A 172 -3.52 5.87 6.74
CA LYS A 172 -2.45 6.77 7.20
C LYS A 172 -1.66 7.24 6.01
N THR A 173 -1.16 8.47 6.06
CA THR A 173 -0.25 8.99 5.03
C THR A 173 1.15 8.43 5.23
N PHE A 174 1.99 8.41 4.19
CA PHE A 174 3.42 8.08 4.31
C PHE A 174 4.24 9.18 5.01
N ARG A 175 3.70 9.78 6.07
CA ARG A 175 4.37 10.74 6.93
C ARG A 175 4.37 10.21 8.36
N LYS A 176 5.56 10.06 8.96
CA LYS A 176 5.70 9.47 10.31
C LYS A 176 4.90 10.20 11.37
N ILE A 177 4.89 11.54 11.37
CA ILE A 177 4.09 12.36 12.32
C ILE A 177 2.57 12.26 12.13
N SER A 178 2.10 11.80 10.97
CA SER A 178 0.66 11.73 10.74
C SER A 178 0.02 10.68 11.65
N LYS A 179 -1.22 10.93 12.06
CA LYS A 179 -2.02 9.93 12.77
C LYS A 179 -2.84 9.13 11.77
N ILE A 180 -3.22 7.92 12.15
CA ILE A 180 -4.21 7.16 11.40
C ILE A 180 -5.56 7.89 11.47
N ILE A 181 -6.28 7.88 10.35
CA ILE A 181 -7.67 8.29 10.28
C ILE A 181 -8.49 7.01 10.23
N THR A 182 -9.18 6.74 11.34
CA THR A 182 -9.96 5.53 11.55
C THR A 182 -11.26 5.58 10.75
N PHE A 183 -11.58 4.50 10.06
CA PHE A 183 -12.88 4.26 9.42
C PHE A 183 -13.81 3.46 10.32
N VAL A 184 -13.28 2.40 10.94
CA VAL A 184 -14.00 1.50 11.86
C VAL A 184 -13.08 1.10 13.00
N GLU A 185 -13.64 1.01 14.20
CA GLU A 185 -12.99 0.59 15.44
C GLU A 185 -14.09 0.10 16.38
N ASP A 186 -14.06 -1.20 16.69
CA ASP A 186 -15.00 -1.88 17.59
C ASP A 186 -14.66 -1.65 19.08
#